data_AF-A0AAI9ZDG4-F1
#
_entry.id   AF-A0AAI9ZDG4-F1
#
_cell.length_a   1.000
_cell.length_b   1.000
_cell.length_c   1.000
_cell.angle_alpha   90.00
_cell.angle_beta   90.00
_cell.angle_gamma   90.00
#
_symmetry.space_group_name_H-M   'P 1'
#
loop_
_entity.id
_entity.type
_entity.pdbx_description
1 polymer ?
#
loop_
_entity_poly.entity_id
_entity_poly.type
_entity_poly.pdbx_seq_one_letter_code
_entity_poly.pdbx_strand_id
1 'polypeptide(L)'
;MRGDPKLDSQAHLVSTSPSHLGFGHGQHACPGRFFAGNELKIALAHLLMKFDWKLTPGYEHQWQEWGFAWNSDSTAKLLFRRREAPEIDIDAI
;
A
#
# COMPACT_ATOMS: atom_id res chain seq x y z
N MET A 1 10.67 7.70 -10.92
CA MET A 1 10.18 6.30 -10.92
C MET A 1 9.60 5.97 -12.27
N ARG A 2 8.28 6.11 -12.54
CA ARG A 2 7.76 5.84 -13.90
C ARG A 2 8.26 6.88 -14.91
N GLY A 3 8.77 6.42 -16.05
CA GLY A 3 9.25 7.30 -17.12
C GLY A 3 10.67 7.86 -16.93
N ASP A 4 11.30 7.59 -15.80
CA ASP A 4 12.75 7.79 -15.61
C ASP A 4 13.45 6.43 -15.73
N PRO A 5 14.26 6.19 -16.78
CA PRO A 5 14.92 4.90 -17.00
C PRO A 5 15.71 4.37 -15.80
N LYS A 6 16.25 5.26 -14.95
CA LYS A 6 17.05 4.86 -13.79
C LYS A 6 16.19 4.37 -12.62
N LEU A 7 14.95 4.85 -12.53
CA LEU A 7 14.05 4.60 -11.40
C LEU A 7 12.81 3.82 -11.80
N ASP A 8 12.67 3.43 -13.07
CA ASP A 8 11.46 2.79 -13.61
C ASP A 8 11.13 1.48 -12.89
N SER A 9 12.16 0.65 -12.67
CA SER A 9 12.02 -0.61 -11.94
C SER A 9 11.48 -0.44 -10.51
N GLN A 10 11.68 0.71 -9.88
CA GLN A 10 11.16 0.98 -8.54
C GLN A 10 9.64 1.22 -8.55
N ALA A 11 9.08 1.66 -9.67
CA ALA A 11 7.64 1.93 -9.80
C ALA A 11 6.75 0.70 -9.64
N HIS A 12 7.35 -0.49 -9.78
CA HIS A 12 6.65 -1.74 -9.55
C HIS A 12 6.47 -2.06 -8.06
N LEU A 13 7.16 -1.36 -7.15
CA LEU A 13 7.14 -1.55 -5.70
C LEU A 13 7.60 -2.94 -5.24
N VAL A 14 8.44 -3.59 -6.05
CA VAL A 14 9.02 -4.92 -5.76
C VAL A 14 10.54 -4.95 -5.91
N SER A 15 11.13 -3.89 -6.43
CA SER A 15 12.58 -3.73 -6.54
C SER A 15 13.16 -3.41 -5.16
N THR A 16 14.15 -4.18 -4.72
CA THR A 16 14.86 -3.91 -3.47
C THR A 16 16.06 -3.00 -3.72
N SER A 17 16.43 -2.19 -2.73
CA SER A 17 17.62 -1.34 -2.81
C SER A 17 18.21 -1.07 -1.44
N PRO A 18 19.50 -0.71 -1.33
CA PRO A 18 20.07 -0.28 -0.05
C PRO A 18 19.36 0.94 0.55
N SER A 19 18.75 1.78 -0.30
CA SER A 19 17.95 2.95 0.09
C SER A 19 16.50 2.63 0.48
N HIS A 20 16.02 1.41 0.23
CA HIS A 20 14.64 1.00 0.51
C HIS A 20 14.56 -0.47 0.89
N LEU A 21 14.46 -0.73 2.21
CA LEU A 21 14.60 -2.04 2.81
C LEU A 21 13.27 -2.70 3.21
N GLY A 22 12.13 -2.23 2.68
CA GLY A 22 10.81 -2.78 3.04
C GLY A 22 10.65 -4.29 2.81
N PHE A 23 11.40 -4.84 1.84
CA PHE A 23 11.50 -6.28 1.58
C PHE A 23 12.91 -6.84 1.87
N GLY A 24 13.73 -6.13 2.64
CA GLY A 24 15.16 -6.41 2.74
C GLY A 24 15.92 -6.15 1.42
N HIS A 25 17.19 -6.55 1.35
CA HIS A 25 18.02 -6.39 0.15
C HIS A 25 19.09 -7.50 0.04
N GLY A 26 19.62 -7.72 -1.17
CA GLY A 26 20.63 -8.74 -1.43
C GLY A 26 20.10 -10.17 -1.34
N GLN A 27 20.95 -11.10 -0.88
CA GLN A 27 20.64 -12.53 -0.80
C GLN A 27 19.46 -12.87 0.13
N HIS A 28 19.15 -11.99 1.08
CA HIS A 28 18.06 -12.16 2.04
C HIS A 28 16.83 -11.29 1.73
N ALA A 29 16.74 -10.76 0.50
CA ALA A 29 15.53 -10.07 0.07
C ALA A 29 14.32 -11.03 0.11
N CYS A 30 13.17 -10.51 0.53
CA CYS A 30 11.93 -11.26 0.66
C CYS A 30 11.58 -11.94 -0.68
N PRO A 31 11.47 -13.27 -0.72
CA PRO A 31 11.13 -13.99 -1.93
C PRO A 31 9.68 -13.72 -2.35
N GLY A 32 8.79 -13.40 -1.41
CA GLY A 32 7.37 -13.13 -1.63
C GLY A 32 7.03 -11.73 -2.16
N ARG A 33 8.01 -10.82 -2.33
CA ARG A 33 7.76 -9.41 -2.66
C ARG A 33 6.94 -9.18 -3.94
N PHE A 34 7.08 -10.05 -4.95
CA PHE A 34 6.31 -9.93 -6.19
C PHE A 34 4.84 -10.28 -5.99
N PHE A 35 4.58 -11.34 -5.22
CA PHE A 35 3.24 -11.75 -4.85
C PHE A 35 2.57 -10.66 -3.99
N ALA A 36 3.22 -10.26 -2.89
CA ALA A 36 2.72 -9.22 -2.00
C ALA A 36 2.49 -7.89 -2.74
N GLY A 37 3.41 -7.49 -3.61
CA GLY A 37 3.29 -6.26 -4.40
C GLY A 37 2.12 -6.27 -5.40
N ASN A 38 1.77 -7.44 -5.95
CA ASN A 38 0.60 -7.56 -6.83
C ASN A 38 -0.70 -7.64 -6.03
N GLU A 39 -0.73 -8.45 -4.97
CA GLU A 39 -1.89 -8.57 -4.08
C GLU A 39 -2.27 -7.21 -3.47
N LEU A 40 -1.29 -6.45 -2.99
CA LEU A 40 -1.54 -5.13 -2.41
C LEU A 40 -2.10 -4.14 -3.43
N LYS A 41 -1.67 -4.18 -4.69
CA LYS A 41 -2.22 -3.34 -5.76
C LYS A 41 -3.67 -3.69 -6.06
N ILE A 42 -3.99 -4.99 -6.13
CA ILE A 42 -5.36 -5.47 -6.35
C ILE A 42 -6.25 -5.04 -5.18
N ALA A 43 -5.82 -5.32 -3.95
CA ALA A 43 -6.54 -4.90 -2.75
C ALA A 43 -6.78 -3.39 -2.74
N LEU A 44 -5.75 -2.58 -3.01
CA LEU A 44 -5.87 -1.12 -3.06
C LEU A 44 -6.81 -0.66 -4.18
N ALA A 45 -6.79 -1.29 -5.35
CA ALA A 45 -7.75 -0.99 -6.42
C ALA A 45 -9.18 -1.24 -5.95
N HIS A 46 -9.47 -2.36 -5.28
CA HIS A 46 -10.79 -2.60 -4.72
C HIS A 46 -11.19 -1.56 -3.66
N LEU A 47 -10.27 -1.21 -2.76
CA LEU A 47 -10.53 -0.23 -1.70
C LEU A 47 -10.80 1.17 -2.27
N LEU A 48 -10.04 1.61 -3.28
CA LEU A 48 -10.16 2.94 -3.88
C LEU A 48 -11.35 3.07 -4.83
N MET A 49 -11.65 2.02 -5.60
CA MET A 49 -12.70 2.09 -6.62
C MET A 49 -14.09 1.91 -6.01
N LYS A 50 -14.21 1.10 -4.95
CA LYS A 50 -15.51 0.73 -4.37
C LYS A 50 -15.90 1.51 -3.12
N PHE A 51 -14.99 2.23 -2.47
CA PHE A 51 -15.27 2.85 -1.18
C PHE A 51 -14.79 4.30 -1.09
N ASP A 52 -15.54 5.11 -0.36
CA ASP A 52 -15.11 6.40 0.16
C ASP A 52 -14.61 6.24 1.59
N TRP A 53 -13.57 7.00 1.94
CA TRP A 53 -12.86 6.91 3.20
C TRP A 53 -12.73 8.26 3.87
N LYS A 54 -12.83 8.29 5.19
CA LYS A 54 -12.55 9.46 6.01
C LYS A 54 -11.97 9.03 7.35
N LEU A 55 -10.98 9.77 7.84
CA LEU A 55 -10.50 9.63 9.22
C LEU A 55 -11.59 10.12 10.19
N THR A 56 -11.66 9.54 11.39
CA THR A 56 -12.54 10.09 12.43
C THR A 56 -12.15 11.53 12.76
N PRO A 57 -13.11 12.45 12.98
CA PRO A 57 -12.80 13.84 13.33
C PRO A 57 -11.83 13.93 14.52
N GLY A 58 -10.81 14.76 14.40
CA GLY A 58 -9.78 14.93 15.45
C GLY A 58 -8.76 13.80 15.53
N TYR A 59 -8.76 12.84 14.60
CA TYR A 59 -7.71 11.83 14.55
C TYR A 59 -6.37 12.43 14.10
N GLU A 60 -5.34 12.26 14.92
CA GLU A 60 -3.96 12.54 14.58
C GLU A 60 -3.19 11.23 14.52
N HIS A 61 -2.46 11.01 13.42
CA HIS A 61 -1.74 9.76 13.22
C HIS A 61 -0.53 9.67 14.14
N GLN A 62 -0.42 8.57 14.87
CA GLN A 62 0.77 8.24 15.67
C GLN A 62 1.39 6.93 15.16
N TRP A 63 2.66 7.00 14.81
CA TRP A 63 3.43 5.81 14.47
C TRP A 63 3.63 4.97 15.73
N GLN A 64 3.36 3.67 15.62
CA GLN A 64 3.69 2.73 16.68
C GLN A 64 5.04 2.08 16.37
N GLU A 65 6.00 2.28 17.26
CA GLU A 65 7.32 1.64 17.15
C GLU A 65 7.26 0.26 17.81
N TRP A 66 7.36 -0.79 17.01
CA TRP A 66 7.48 -2.17 17.49
C TRP A 66 8.82 -2.74 17.01
N GLY A 67 9.85 -2.60 17.85
CA GLY A 67 11.20 -3.03 17.54
C GLY A 67 11.76 -2.29 16.32
N PHE A 68 12.02 -3.01 15.24
CA PHE A 68 12.57 -2.45 14.00
C PHE A 68 11.51 -2.04 12.97
N ALA A 69 10.22 -2.20 13.29
CA ALA A 69 9.13 -1.88 12.38
C ALA A 69 8.31 -0.69 12.88
N TRP A 70 8.09 0.28 11.99
CA TRP A 70 7.03 1.27 12.16
C TRP A 70 5.72 0.66 11.72
N ASN A 71 4.76 0.64 12.62
CA ASN A 71 3.43 0.15 12.37
C ASN A 71 2.46 1.32 12.33
N SER A 72 1.43 1.18 11.51
CA SER A 72 0.27 2.05 11.59
C SER A 72 -0.39 1.91 12.95
N ASP A 73 -1.01 2.98 13.42
CA ASP A 73 -1.81 2.98 14.62
C ASP A 73 -2.92 1.91 14.58
N SER A 74 -2.77 0.90 15.42
CA SER A 74 -3.71 -0.22 15.55
C SER A 74 -5.06 0.17 16.18
N THR A 75 -5.15 1.37 16.75
CA THR A 75 -6.37 1.90 17.37
C THR A 75 -7.09 2.91 16.48
N ALA A 76 -6.52 3.25 15.32
CA ALA A 76 -7.10 4.18 14.36
C ALA A 76 -8.49 3.72 13.91
N LYS A 77 -9.46 4.63 13.94
CA LYS A 77 -10.81 4.38 13.44
C LYS A 77 -11.01 5.11 12.13
N LEU A 78 -11.65 4.42 11.19
CA LEU A 78 -11.96 4.91 9.86
C LEU A 78 -13.47 4.90 9.64
N LEU A 79 -13.97 5.97 9.04
CA LEU A 79 -15.30 6.00 8.45
C LEU A 79 -15.15 5.54 7.00
N PHE A 80 -15.87 4.52 6.60
CA PHE A 80 -15.87 4.05 5.23
C PHE A 80 -17.30 3.77 4.76
N ARG A 81 -17.55 3.98 3.47
CA ARG A 81 -18.84 3.69 2.84
C ARG A 81 -18.62 3.16 1.44
N ARG A 82 -19.37 2.13 1.05
CA ARG A 82 -19.39 1.64 -0.34
C ARG A 82 -20.02 2.69 -1.25
N ARG A 83 -19.42 2.92 -2.41
CA ARG A 83 -19.96 3.80 -3.45
C ARG A 83 -21.16 3.14 -4.13
N GLU A 84 -22.21 3.92 -4.34
CA GLU A 84 -23.42 3.47 -5.06
C GLU A 84 -23.22 3.52 -6.58
N ALA A 85 -22.50 4.53 -7.08
CA ALA A 85 -22.16 4.70 -8.48
C ALA A 85 -20.63 4.89 -8.63
N PRO A 86 -19.85 3.80 -8.74
CA PRO A 86 -18.41 3.91 -8.96
C PRO A 86 -18.11 4.42 -10.37
N GLU A 87 -17.00 5.16 -10.53
CA GLU A 87 -16.53 5.64 -11.84
C GLU A 87 -16.23 4.47 -12.80
N ILE A 88 -15.74 3.35 -12.25
CA ILE A 88 -15.48 2.11 -12.98
C ILE A 88 -15.97 0.94 -12.11
N ASP A 89 -16.87 0.12 -12.65
CA ASP A 89 -17.32 -1.12 -12.01
C ASP A 89 -16.36 -2.26 -12.34
N ILE A 90 -15.43 -2.52 -11.43
CA ILE A 90 -14.41 -3.56 -11.57
C ILE A 90 -14.93 -4.99 -11.32
N ASP A 91 -16.17 -5.16 -10.83
CA ASP A 91 -16.78 -6.49 -10.67
C ASP A 91 -17.46 -6.98 -11.95
N ALA A 92 -17.66 -6.08 -12.92
CA ALA A 92 -18.27 -6.35 -14.22
C ALA A 92 -17.25 -6.60 -15.35
N ILE A 93 -15.95 -6.62 -15.03
CA ILE A 93 -14.84 -6.83 -15.97
C ILE A 93 -14.46 -8.31 -16.03
#